data_AF-A0ABD4DK64-F1
#
_entry.id   AF-A0ABD4DK64-F1
#
_cell.length_a   1.000
_cell.length_b   1.000
_cell.length_c   1.000
_cell.angle_alpha   90.00
_cell.angle_beta   90.00
_cell.angle_gamma   90.00
#
_symmetry.space_group_name_H-M   'P 1'
#
loop_
_entity.id
_entity.type
_entity.pdbx_description
1 polymer ?
#
loop_
_entity_poly.entity_id
_entity_poly.type
_entity_poly.pdbx_seq_one_letter_code
_entity_poly.pdbx_strand_id
1 'polypeptide(L)'
;MKKITIAAGIFVLTYTATSCDKIKEKLSQQDKTTMVNPFSVDSGNESQDIIAFNNKIVKMDKAQADYIKSFEEGLKSMDDFVKNALANPNAMRFTPVSTPISTFIALEEIKAPKVLGGEYQKLADKMISTFKDLKALQEELSAYKNAEDWKDDKGKKVTEIKAKADKIIEENRNAASQLFTKLEDKADKAEIEMLKNHPLKQQITQSKEILDLTQKIIDDSYDIKDESAYKKLFAQQYQQLEKLYNRNLENKIPSAEKNKEASYNSFNNAVNTFLGQMRIVQRSMNENNEQLMSDLDDLEREAKNVLGRYNYFVD
;
A
#
# COMPACT_ATOMS: atom_id res chain seq x y z
N MET A 1 -28.10 12.17 -15.79
CA MET A 1 -26.84 12.21 -15.02
C MET A 1 -26.20 10.84 -15.12
N LYS A 2 -25.07 10.75 -15.84
CA LYS A 2 -24.39 9.47 -16.11
C LYS A 2 -23.73 9.00 -14.81
N LYS A 3 -24.10 7.81 -14.35
CA LYS A 3 -23.42 7.11 -13.26
C LYS A 3 -22.02 6.76 -13.76
N ILE A 4 -21.02 7.46 -13.25
CA ILE A 4 -19.62 7.07 -13.43
C ILE A 4 -19.35 6.03 -12.35
N THR A 5 -19.41 4.77 -12.75
CA THR A 5 -18.95 3.67 -11.91
C THR A 5 -17.42 3.75 -11.90
N ILE A 6 -16.85 4.42 -10.89
CA ILE A 6 -15.44 4.32 -10.60
C ILE A 6 -15.24 2.88 -10.12
N ALA A 7 -14.54 2.07 -10.93
CA ALA A 7 -13.96 0.83 -10.46
C ALA A 7 -12.87 1.23 -9.45
N ALA A 8 -13.29 1.44 -8.20
CA ALA A 8 -12.40 1.73 -7.10
C ALA A 8 -11.62 0.45 -6.83
N GLY A 9 -10.41 0.37 -7.39
CA GLY A 9 -9.40 -0.52 -6.85
C GLY A 9 -9.27 -0.18 -5.38
N ILE A 10 -9.66 -1.10 -4.52
CA ILE A 10 -9.38 -1.03 -3.09
C ILE A 10 -7.85 -1.04 -3.00
N PHE A 11 -7.23 0.14 -3.01
CA PHE A 11 -5.89 0.32 -2.50
C PHE A 11 -6.01 0.14 -1.00
N VAL A 12 -5.98 -1.12 -0.54
CA VAL A 12 -5.54 -1.40 0.81
C VAL A 12 -4.08 -0.95 0.80
N LEU A 13 -3.84 0.31 1.16
CA LEU A 13 -2.51 0.86 1.42
C LEU A 13 -2.00 0.24 2.73
N THR A 14 -1.95 -1.09 2.85
CA THR A 14 -1.11 -1.77 3.84
C THR A 14 0.32 -1.60 3.34
N TYR A 15 0.93 -0.46 3.67
CA TYR A 15 2.36 -0.21 3.45
C TYR A 15 3.07 -0.30 4.80
N THR A 16 3.91 -1.32 4.96
CA THR A 16 4.75 -1.53 6.13
C THR A 16 6.06 -0.77 5.94
N ALA A 17 6.46 -0.10 7.01
CA ALA A 17 7.83 -0.06 7.52
C ALA A 17 8.89 -0.78 6.68
N THR A 18 9.54 -0.02 5.80
CA THR A 18 10.93 -0.31 5.43
C THR A 18 11.82 0.50 6.36
N SER A 19 12.31 -0.11 7.45
CA SER A 19 13.67 0.08 7.98
C SER A 19 13.94 -0.72 9.27
N CYS A 20 13.83 -2.04 9.14
CA CYS A 20 14.52 -2.96 10.07
C CYS A 20 15.96 -3.27 9.62
N ASP A 21 16.61 -2.42 8.82
CA ASP A 21 18.01 -2.65 8.40
C ASP A 21 19.04 -2.13 9.42
N LYS A 22 18.65 -1.27 10.36
CA LYS A 22 19.54 -0.74 11.42
C LYS A 22 19.27 -1.26 12.83
N ILE A 23 18.09 -1.83 13.08
CA ILE A 23 17.84 -2.67 14.26
C ILE A 23 18.76 -3.91 14.25
N LYS A 24 19.16 -4.35 13.06
CA LYS A 24 20.15 -5.40 12.77
C LYS A 24 21.51 -5.22 13.48
N GLU A 25 21.93 -3.97 13.71
CA GLU A 25 23.24 -3.63 14.28
C GLU A 25 23.19 -3.42 15.81
N LYS A 26 22.02 -3.08 16.37
CA LYS A 26 21.83 -2.92 17.82
C LYS A 26 21.40 -4.22 18.53
N LEU A 27 20.70 -5.12 17.83
CA LEU A 27 20.33 -6.44 18.37
C LEU A 27 21.48 -7.45 18.39
N SER A 28 22.58 -7.20 17.66
CA SER A 28 23.76 -8.10 17.67
C SER A 28 24.64 -7.97 18.91
N GLN A 29 24.32 -7.06 19.83
CA GLN A 29 25.10 -6.82 21.06
C GLN A 29 24.50 -7.45 22.32
N GLN A 30 23.36 -8.13 22.26
CA GLN A 30 22.80 -8.85 23.40
C GLN A 30 22.91 -10.37 23.23
N ASP A 31 23.87 -10.91 23.98
CA ASP A 31 24.09 -12.28 24.45
C ASP A 31 24.08 -13.46 23.46
N LYS A 32 25.23 -14.16 23.50
CA LYS A 32 25.57 -15.37 22.77
C LYS A 32 24.68 -16.55 23.19
N THR A 33 23.60 -16.80 22.44
CA THR A 33 23.05 -18.15 22.25
C THR A 33 22.39 -18.22 20.87
N THR A 34 23.00 -19.01 19.98
CA THR A 34 22.48 -19.51 18.70
C THR A 34 21.56 -18.54 17.93
N MET A 35 22.17 -17.60 17.19
CA MET A 35 21.43 -16.66 16.31
C MET A 35 20.65 -17.44 15.25
N VAL A 36 19.34 -17.55 15.44
CA VAL A 36 18.41 -17.83 14.35
C VAL A 36 18.14 -16.50 13.64
N ASN A 37 18.20 -16.50 12.30
CA ASN A 37 17.96 -15.31 11.51
C ASN A 37 16.56 -14.77 11.83
N PRO A 38 16.43 -13.53 12.36
CA PRO A 38 15.15 -12.98 12.77
C PRO A 38 14.16 -12.74 11.61
N PHE A 39 14.59 -12.96 10.37
CA PHE A 39 13.79 -12.87 9.14
C PHE A 39 13.70 -14.20 8.37
N SER A 40 14.20 -15.30 8.94
CA SER A 40 13.83 -16.62 8.42
C SER A 40 12.38 -16.84 8.80
N VAL A 41 11.54 -17.14 7.81
CA VAL A 41 10.27 -17.81 8.08
C VAL A 41 10.68 -19.17 8.63
N ASP A 42 10.35 -19.48 9.88
CA ASP A 42 10.83 -20.62 10.69
C ASP A 42 12.06 -20.26 11.56
N SER A 43 12.03 -19.09 12.21
CA SER A 43 13.04 -18.67 13.20
C SER A 43 12.93 -19.42 14.54
N GLY A 44 11.87 -20.21 14.71
CA GLY A 44 11.49 -20.85 15.97
C GLY A 44 10.74 -19.91 16.93
N ASN A 45 10.53 -18.64 16.55
CA ASN A 45 9.66 -17.71 17.25
C ASN A 45 8.46 -17.34 16.37
N GLU A 46 7.28 -17.81 16.76
CA GLU A 46 6.05 -17.65 15.97
C GLU A 46 5.69 -16.19 15.70
N SER A 47 5.82 -15.30 16.69
CA SER A 47 5.50 -13.86 16.52
C SER A 47 6.43 -13.21 15.51
N GLN A 48 7.72 -13.52 15.58
CA GLN A 48 8.71 -13.02 14.64
C GLN A 48 8.45 -13.52 13.22
N ASP A 49 8.13 -14.81 13.07
CA ASP A 49 7.82 -15.42 11.78
C ASP A 49 6.59 -14.77 11.12
N ILE A 50 5.54 -14.50 11.90
CA ILE A 50 4.33 -13.83 11.43
C ILE A 50 4.63 -12.40 10.97
N ILE A 51 5.40 -11.63 11.74
CA ILE A 51 5.81 -10.26 11.37
C ILE A 51 6.66 -10.27 10.10
N ALA A 52 7.64 -11.16 10.00
CA ALA A 52 8.51 -11.28 8.84
C ALA A 52 7.72 -11.63 7.57
N PHE A 53 6.77 -12.55 7.68
CA PHE A 53 5.87 -12.90 6.59
C PHE A 53 4.99 -11.72 6.17
N ASN A 54 4.34 -11.04 7.12
CA ASN A 54 3.52 -9.86 6.84
C ASN A 54 4.30 -8.78 6.07
N ASN A 55 5.51 -8.45 6.54
CA ASN A 55 6.36 -7.45 5.90
C ASN A 55 6.77 -7.83 4.47
N LYS A 56 7.02 -9.12 4.20
CA LYS A 56 7.31 -9.59 2.84
C LYS A 56 6.10 -9.47 1.92
N ILE A 57 4.92 -9.90 2.40
CA ILE A 57 3.69 -9.81 1.63
C ILE A 57 3.37 -8.36 1.29
N VAL A 58 3.54 -7.43 2.23
CA VAL A 58 3.32 -6.01 1.97
C VAL A 58 4.28 -5.45 0.92
N LYS A 59 5.57 -5.76 0.99
CA LYS A 59 6.54 -5.32 -0.03
C LYS A 59 6.20 -5.88 -1.41
N MET A 60 5.81 -7.15 -1.47
CA MET A 60 5.35 -7.80 -2.70
C MET A 60 4.10 -7.11 -3.23
N ASP A 61 3.09 -6.89 -2.39
CA ASP A 61 1.84 -6.27 -2.81
C ASP A 61 2.05 -4.86 -3.35
N LYS A 62 2.87 -4.04 -2.67
CA LYS A 62 3.30 -2.73 -3.18
C LYS A 62 3.86 -2.84 -4.60
N ALA A 63 4.84 -3.73 -4.79
CA ALA A 63 5.51 -3.87 -6.07
C ALA A 63 4.54 -4.35 -7.16
N GLN A 64 3.60 -5.22 -6.81
CA GLN A 64 2.55 -5.68 -7.72
C GLN A 64 1.56 -4.56 -8.07
N ALA A 65 1.11 -3.77 -7.09
CA ALA A 65 0.19 -2.65 -7.31
C ALA A 65 0.82 -1.55 -8.19
N ASP A 66 2.08 -1.18 -7.91
CA ASP A 66 2.81 -0.19 -8.69
C ASP A 66 2.97 -0.66 -10.16
N TYR A 67 3.22 -1.96 -10.37
CA TYR A 67 3.27 -2.57 -11.70
C TYR A 67 1.90 -2.59 -12.39
N ILE A 68 0.84 -3.02 -11.69
CA ILE A 68 -0.53 -3.08 -12.23
C ILE A 68 -0.93 -1.71 -12.75
N LYS A 69 -0.74 -0.66 -11.95
CA LYS A 69 -1.04 0.72 -12.34
C LYS A 69 -0.35 1.11 -13.65
N SER A 70 0.95 0.83 -13.76
CA SER A 70 1.69 1.14 -14.98
C SER A 70 1.25 0.32 -16.18
N PHE A 71 0.87 -0.95 -15.97
CA PHE A 71 0.34 -1.77 -17.05
C PHE A 71 -1.01 -1.26 -17.55
N GLU A 72 -1.91 -0.84 -16.65
CA GLU A 72 -3.18 -0.20 -17.00
C GLU A 72 -2.97 1.12 -17.77
N GLU A 73 -2.03 1.96 -17.32
CA GLU A 73 -1.62 3.17 -18.03
C GLU A 73 -1.08 2.86 -19.43
N GLY A 74 -0.27 1.80 -19.56
CA GLY A 74 0.25 1.31 -20.84
C GLY A 74 -0.84 0.82 -21.79
N LEU A 75 -1.82 0.05 -21.28
CA LEU A 75 -2.98 -0.39 -22.05
C LEU A 75 -3.82 0.79 -22.55
N LYS A 76 -4.09 1.76 -21.67
CA LYS A 76 -4.81 2.99 -22.03
C LYS A 76 -4.06 3.77 -23.11
N SER A 77 -2.76 3.96 -22.93
CA SER A 77 -1.93 4.68 -23.90
C SER A 77 -1.91 3.99 -25.27
N MET A 78 -1.85 2.66 -25.30
CA MET A 78 -1.90 1.89 -26.55
C MET A 78 -3.28 1.99 -27.22
N ASP A 79 -4.37 1.89 -26.46
CA ASP A 79 -5.74 2.04 -26.98
C ASP A 79 -5.96 3.45 -27.58
N ASP A 80 -5.53 4.50 -26.87
CA ASP A 80 -5.59 5.89 -27.36
C ASP A 80 -4.73 6.09 -28.60
N PHE A 81 -3.54 5.48 -28.64
CA PHE A 81 -2.68 5.50 -29.81
C PHE A 81 -3.38 4.86 -31.03
N VAL A 82 -3.96 3.67 -30.89
CA VAL A 82 -4.65 2.99 -31.99
C VAL A 82 -5.86 3.79 -32.48
N LYS A 83 -6.68 4.35 -31.58
CA LYS A 83 -7.82 5.20 -31.95
C LYS A 83 -7.38 6.43 -32.75
N ASN A 84 -6.36 7.15 -32.27
CA ASN A 84 -5.80 8.30 -32.98
C ASN A 84 -5.20 7.89 -34.32
N ALA A 85 -4.59 6.71 -34.37
CA ALA A 85 -3.99 6.14 -35.56
C ALA A 85 -5.02 5.80 -36.65
N LEU A 86 -6.19 5.29 -36.27
CA LEU A 86 -7.26 5.01 -37.21
C LEU A 86 -7.97 6.29 -37.66
N ALA A 87 -8.13 7.28 -36.77
CA ALA A 87 -8.77 8.54 -37.07
C ALA A 87 -7.95 9.46 -38.00
N ASN A 88 -6.61 9.42 -37.91
CA ASN A 88 -5.73 10.38 -38.60
C ASN A 88 -4.63 9.69 -39.44
N PRO A 89 -4.96 8.90 -40.48
CA PRO A 89 -4.04 8.01 -41.23
C PRO A 89 -2.71 8.64 -41.67
N ASN A 90 -2.70 9.93 -41.98
CA ASN A 90 -1.54 10.64 -42.54
C ASN A 90 -0.68 11.40 -41.50
N ALA A 91 -1.06 11.39 -40.22
CA ALA A 91 -0.29 12.06 -39.17
C ALA A 91 1.00 11.28 -38.84
N MET A 92 2.10 12.01 -38.59
CA MET A 92 3.31 11.43 -38.02
C MET A 92 3.01 10.93 -36.59
N ARG A 93 3.53 9.74 -36.24
CA ARG A 93 3.20 9.07 -34.97
C ARG A 93 4.42 8.48 -34.31
N PHE A 94 4.39 8.52 -32.99
CA PHE A 94 5.33 7.82 -32.13
C PHE A 94 4.56 6.80 -31.31
N THR A 95 4.97 5.54 -31.40
CA THR A 95 4.36 4.48 -30.58
C THR A 95 4.67 4.75 -29.10
N PRO A 96 3.71 4.55 -28.17
CA PRO A 96 3.94 4.79 -26.74
C PRO A 96 5.14 4.02 -26.20
N VAL A 97 6.03 4.68 -25.46
CA VAL A 97 7.15 3.99 -24.77
C VAL A 97 6.63 3.46 -23.44
N SER A 98 6.92 2.20 -23.12
CA SER A 98 6.64 1.62 -21.82
C SER A 98 7.90 1.71 -20.96
N THR A 99 7.76 2.25 -19.75
CA THR A 99 8.86 2.34 -18.78
C THR A 99 9.00 0.98 -18.07
N PRO A 100 10.19 0.38 -18.04
CA PRO A 100 10.39 -0.87 -17.32
C PRO A 100 10.24 -0.65 -15.81
N ILE A 101 9.44 -1.48 -15.15
CA ILE A 101 9.30 -1.52 -13.70
C ILE A 101 10.01 -2.76 -13.17
N SER A 102 10.80 -2.58 -12.10
CA SER A 102 11.45 -3.71 -11.43
C SER A 102 10.41 -4.66 -10.86
N THR A 103 10.51 -5.94 -11.21
CA THR A 103 9.56 -6.99 -10.78
C THR A 103 10.17 -8.00 -9.80
N PHE A 104 11.41 -7.78 -9.34
CA PHE A 104 12.13 -8.73 -8.50
C PHE A 104 11.39 -9.04 -7.19
N ILE A 105 10.98 -8.00 -6.47
CA ILE A 105 10.22 -8.13 -5.21
C ILE A 105 8.81 -8.68 -5.45
N ALA A 106 8.20 -8.37 -6.60
CA ALA A 106 6.84 -8.78 -6.95
C ALA A 106 6.71 -10.29 -7.25
N LEU A 107 7.83 -10.98 -7.46
CA LEU A 107 7.93 -12.40 -7.78
C LEU A 107 8.73 -13.21 -6.75
N GLU A 108 9.11 -12.60 -5.63
CA GLU A 108 9.83 -13.30 -4.57
C GLU A 108 8.99 -14.47 -4.06
N GLU A 109 9.60 -15.65 -3.94
CA GLU A 109 8.92 -16.78 -3.31
C GLU A 109 8.77 -16.51 -1.80
N ILE A 110 7.52 -16.43 -1.34
CA ILE A 110 7.21 -16.19 0.06
C ILE A 110 6.62 -17.46 0.65
N LYS A 111 7.24 -17.96 1.72
CA LYS A 111 6.72 -19.07 2.50
C LYS A 111 5.93 -18.54 3.69
N ALA A 112 4.72 -19.06 3.88
CA ALA A 112 3.93 -18.80 5.07
C ALA A 112 4.49 -19.58 6.26
N PRO A 113 4.59 -18.98 7.46
CA PRO A 113 4.89 -19.68 8.70
C PRO A 113 3.92 -20.83 8.95
N LYS A 114 4.42 -21.97 9.44
CA LYS A 114 3.59 -23.16 9.71
C LYS A 114 2.42 -22.85 10.66
N VAL A 115 2.64 -21.97 11.65
CA VAL A 115 1.63 -21.52 12.62
C VAL A 115 0.42 -20.83 11.98
N LEU A 116 0.58 -20.25 10.79
CA LEU A 116 -0.53 -19.62 10.05
C LEU A 116 -1.39 -20.65 9.31
N GLY A 117 -0.81 -21.79 8.92
CA GLY A 117 -1.48 -22.84 8.17
C GLY A 117 -1.50 -22.60 6.65
N GLY A 118 -1.92 -23.63 5.90
CA GLY A 118 -1.75 -23.69 4.44
C GLY A 118 -2.57 -22.68 3.63
N GLU A 119 -3.66 -22.13 4.17
CA GLU A 119 -4.49 -21.15 3.45
C GLU A 119 -3.74 -19.83 3.17
N TYR A 120 -2.83 -19.41 4.06
CA TYR A 120 -2.01 -18.21 3.84
C TYR A 120 -1.02 -18.40 2.70
N GLN A 121 -0.45 -19.61 2.58
CA GLN A 121 0.41 -19.96 1.45
C GLN A 121 -0.38 -19.92 0.14
N LYS A 122 -1.59 -20.50 0.10
CA LYS A 122 -2.43 -20.50 -1.10
C LYS A 122 -2.73 -19.09 -1.61
N LEU A 123 -3.02 -18.15 -0.70
CA LEU A 123 -3.29 -16.75 -1.07
C LEU A 123 -2.04 -16.05 -1.59
N ALA A 124 -0.88 -16.24 -0.93
CA ALA A 124 0.40 -15.70 -1.40
C ALA A 124 0.78 -16.27 -2.78
N ASP A 125 0.62 -17.58 -2.98
CA ASP A 125 0.87 -18.25 -4.26
C ASP A 125 -0.06 -17.72 -5.35
N LYS A 126 -1.34 -17.45 -5.03
CA LYS A 126 -2.31 -16.86 -5.96
C LYS A 126 -1.92 -15.44 -6.37
N MET A 127 -1.41 -14.62 -5.45
CA MET A 127 -0.87 -13.29 -5.78
C MET A 127 0.31 -13.42 -6.76
N ILE A 128 1.25 -14.32 -6.48
CA ILE A 128 2.42 -14.55 -7.35
C ILE A 128 2.00 -15.08 -8.72
N SER A 129 1.07 -16.04 -8.78
CA SER A 129 0.64 -16.65 -10.05
C SER A 129 -0.08 -15.65 -10.95
N THR A 130 -1.04 -14.90 -10.40
CA THR A 130 -1.77 -13.86 -11.14
C THR A 130 -0.84 -12.75 -11.61
N PHE A 131 0.18 -12.39 -10.83
CA PHE A 131 1.19 -11.44 -11.26
C PHE A 131 2.04 -11.96 -12.43
N LYS A 132 2.41 -13.26 -12.44
CA LYS A 132 3.07 -13.89 -13.59
C LYS A 132 2.21 -13.85 -14.84
N ASP A 133 0.90 -14.09 -14.71
CA ASP A 133 -0.04 -14.04 -15.82
C ASP A 133 -0.16 -12.61 -16.39
N LEU A 134 -0.15 -11.58 -15.53
CA LEU A 134 -0.12 -10.18 -15.98
C LEU A 134 1.17 -9.84 -16.74
N LYS A 135 2.32 -10.33 -16.28
CA LYS A 135 3.58 -10.15 -17.02
C LYS A 135 3.52 -10.77 -18.41
N ALA A 136 2.95 -11.97 -18.53
CA ALA A 136 2.77 -12.61 -19.83
C ALA A 136 1.87 -11.77 -20.76
N LEU A 137 0.80 -11.15 -20.24
CA LEU A 137 -0.03 -10.23 -21.02
C LEU A 137 0.71 -8.95 -21.42
N GLN A 138 1.59 -8.41 -20.58
CA GLN A 138 2.43 -7.27 -20.96
C GLN A 138 3.43 -7.64 -22.08
N GLU A 139 4.01 -8.82 -22.01
CA GLU A 139 4.89 -9.35 -23.07
C GLU A 139 4.11 -9.55 -24.38
N GLU A 140 2.89 -10.10 -24.31
CA GLU A 140 1.98 -10.23 -25.46
C GLU A 140 1.65 -8.86 -26.08
N LEU A 141 1.31 -7.86 -25.27
CA LEU A 141 1.05 -6.49 -25.73
C LEU A 141 2.29 -5.87 -26.39
N SER A 142 3.47 -6.11 -25.82
CA SER A 142 4.75 -5.58 -26.35
C SER A 142 5.08 -6.19 -27.70
N ALA A 143 4.91 -7.50 -27.85
CA ALA A 143 5.11 -8.21 -29.12
C ALA A 143 4.13 -7.69 -30.20
N TYR A 144 2.84 -7.61 -29.87
CA TYR A 144 1.79 -7.08 -30.73
C TYR A 144 2.07 -5.63 -31.17
N LYS A 145 2.54 -4.78 -30.24
CA LYS A 145 2.93 -3.40 -30.55
C LYS A 145 4.11 -3.37 -31.52
N ASN A 146 5.16 -4.16 -31.27
CA ASN A 146 6.39 -4.15 -32.05
C ASN A 146 6.22 -4.74 -33.46
N ALA A 147 5.34 -5.72 -33.62
CA ALA A 147 4.97 -6.29 -34.92
C ALA A 147 4.02 -5.37 -35.72
N GLU A 148 3.50 -4.32 -35.09
CA GLU A 148 2.48 -3.43 -35.65
C GLU A 148 1.16 -4.11 -36.05
N ASP A 149 0.88 -5.30 -35.50
CA ASP A 149 -0.34 -6.10 -35.75
C ASP A 149 -1.65 -5.32 -35.53
N TRP A 150 -1.60 -4.24 -34.74
CA TRP A 150 -2.71 -3.32 -34.54
C TRP A 150 -3.20 -2.63 -35.81
N LYS A 151 -2.37 -2.58 -36.87
CA LYS A 151 -2.76 -2.08 -38.19
C LYS A 151 -3.74 -3.04 -38.88
N ASP A 152 -3.57 -4.35 -38.65
CA ASP A 152 -4.34 -5.39 -39.33
C ASP A 152 -5.68 -5.65 -38.63
N ASP A 153 -5.68 -5.69 -37.29
CA ASP A 153 -6.86 -6.00 -36.49
C ASP A 153 -7.60 -4.76 -35.94
N LYS A 154 -7.08 -3.56 -36.25
CA LYS A 154 -7.60 -2.26 -35.79
C LYS A 154 -7.67 -2.12 -34.27
N GLY A 155 -6.75 -2.72 -33.52
CA GLY A 155 -6.69 -2.59 -32.06
C GLY A 155 -7.49 -3.65 -31.30
N LYS A 156 -8.06 -4.64 -31.99
CA LYS A 156 -8.90 -5.66 -31.35
C LYS A 156 -8.16 -6.38 -30.24
N LYS A 157 -6.89 -6.75 -30.47
CA LYS A 157 -6.04 -7.42 -29.47
C LYS A 157 -5.84 -6.60 -28.20
N VAL A 158 -5.72 -5.27 -28.30
CA VAL A 158 -5.59 -4.39 -27.11
C VAL A 158 -6.80 -4.53 -26.20
N THR A 159 -8.00 -4.58 -26.78
CA THR A 159 -9.26 -4.77 -26.04
C THR A 159 -9.32 -6.15 -25.40
N GLU A 160 -8.89 -7.20 -26.11
CA GLU A 160 -8.84 -8.57 -25.59
C GLU A 160 -7.84 -8.71 -24.43
N ILE A 161 -6.64 -8.14 -24.56
CA ILE A 161 -5.62 -8.14 -23.50
C ILE A 161 -6.15 -7.39 -22.28
N LYS A 162 -6.76 -6.22 -22.47
CA LYS A 162 -7.37 -5.45 -21.38
C LYS A 162 -8.41 -6.26 -20.62
N ALA A 163 -9.36 -6.87 -21.32
CA ALA A 163 -10.41 -7.67 -20.67
C ALA A 163 -9.87 -8.89 -19.91
N LYS A 164 -8.75 -9.47 -20.33
CA LYS A 164 -8.05 -10.53 -19.58
C LYS A 164 -7.31 -9.95 -18.36
N ALA A 165 -6.60 -8.84 -18.55
CA ALA A 165 -5.87 -8.15 -17.50
C ALA A 165 -6.80 -7.75 -16.35
N ASP A 166 -7.95 -7.14 -16.65
CA ASP A 166 -8.94 -6.70 -15.65
C ASP A 166 -9.35 -7.86 -14.72
N LYS A 167 -9.60 -9.05 -15.27
CA LYS A 167 -9.95 -10.26 -14.48
C LYS A 167 -8.80 -10.74 -13.61
N ILE A 168 -7.58 -10.77 -14.15
CA ILE A 168 -6.40 -11.23 -13.40
C ILE A 168 -6.05 -10.23 -12.29
N ILE A 169 -6.17 -8.93 -12.56
CA ILE A 169 -6.01 -7.86 -11.57
C ILE A 169 -7.03 -8.05 -10.45
N GLU A 170 -8.31 -8.24 -10.78
CA GLU A 170 -9.35 -8.49 -9.78
C GLU A 170 -9.02 -9.70 -8.90
N GLU A 171 -8.63 -10.84 -9.49
CA GLU A 171 -8.22 -12.03 -8.75
C GLU A 171 -7.01 -11.78 -7.84
N ASN A 172 -6.00 -11.06 -8.33
CA ASN A 172 -4.81 -10.71 -7.59
C ASN A 172 -5.14 -9.82 -6.38
N ARG A 173 -5.90 -8.74 -6.60
CA ARG A 173 -6.30 -7.79 -5.56
C ARG A 173 -7.23 -8.44 -4.53
N ASN A 174 -8.12 -9.34 -4.95
CA ASN A 174 -8.97 -10.12 -4.04
C ASN A 174 -8.15 -11.08 -3.16
N ALA A 175 -7.12 -11.74 -3.71
CA ALA A 175 -6.22 -12.59 -2.92
C ALA A 175 -5.44 -11.77 -1.90
N ALA A 176 -4.91 -10.61 -2.30
CA ALA A 176 -4.20 -9.68 -1.42
C ALA A 176 -5.10 -9.21 -0.26
N SER A 177 -6.31 -8.72 -0.57
CA SER A 177 -7.28 -8.27 0.41
C SER A 177 -7.63 -9.37 1.43
N GLN A 178 -7.95 -10.57 0.95
CA GLN A 178 -8.24 -11.70 1.83
C GLN A 178 -7.05 -12.07 2.73
N LEU A 179 -5.83 -11.99 2.21
CA LEU A 179 -4.62 -12.29 2.95
C LEU A 179 -4.39 -11.26 4.08
N PHE A 180 -4.50 -9.96 3.77
CA PHE A 180 -4.33 -8.89 4.75
C PHE A 180 -5.41 -8.92 5.83
N THR A 181 -6.68 -9.09 5.46
CA THR A 181 -7.76 -9.23 6.45
C THR A 181 -7.54 -10.41 7.41
N LYS A 182 -6.97 -11.52 6.90
CA LYS A 182 -6.64 -12.68 7.75
C LYS A 182 -5.38 -12.51 8.58
N LEU A 183 -4.47 -11.61 8.17
CA LEU A 183 -3.20 -11.36 8.85
C LEU A 183 -3.31 -10.29 9.92
N GLU A 184 -4.19 -9.30 9.77
CA GLU A 184 -4.33 -8.12 10.63
C GLU A 184 -4.24 -8.46 12.13
N ASP A 185 -5.24 -9.18 12.66
CA ASP A 185 -5.28 -9.58 14.07
C ASP A 185 -4.06 -10.40 14.53
N LYS A 186 -3.46 -11.18 13.61
CA LYS A 186 -2.33 -12.08 13.94
C LYS A 186 -1.01 -11.31 13.99
N ALA A 187 -0.81 -10.41 13.02
CA ALA A 187 0.34 -9.52 12.97
C ALA A 187 0.32 -8.57 14.16
N ASP A 188 -0.84 -8.00 14.51
CA ASP A 188 -0.97 -7.12 15.67
C ASP A 188 -0.63 -7.82 16.97
N LYS A 189 -1.16 -9.03 17.19
CA LYS A 189 -0.83 -9.83 18.38
C LYS A 189 0.65 -10.18 18.43
N ALA A 190 1.23 -10.55 17.29
CA ALA A 190 2.65 -10.85 17.19
C ALA A 190 3.53 -9.62 17.51
N GLU A 191 3.16 -8.44 17.02
CA GLU A 191 3.87 -7.18 17.31
C GLU A 191 3.75 -6.81 18.80
N ILE A 192 2.56 -6.90 19.38
CA ILE A 192 2.35 -6.64 20.82
C ILE A 192 3.19 -7.61 21.67
N GLU A 193 3.26 -8.88 21.28
CA GLU A 193 4.09 -9.89 21.94
C GLU A 193 5.58 -9.51 21.89
N MET A 194 6.09 -9.17 20.71
CA MET A 194 7.47 -8.74 20.50
C MET A 194 7.82 -7.47 21.28
N LEU A 195 6.83 -6.59 21.49
CA LEU A 195 7.02 -5.35 22.22
C LEU A 195 6.85 -5.49 23.75
N LYS A 196 6.47 -6.65 24.29
CA LYS A 196 6.11 -6.79 25.73
C LYS A 196 7.13 -6.21 26.70
N ASN A 197 8.41 -6.40 26.42
CA ASN A 197 9.52 -5.93 27.25
C ASN A 197 10.27 -4.74 26.63
N HIS A 198 9.74 -4.15 25.55
CA HIS A 198 10.39 -3.05 24.85
C HIS A 198 10.18 -1.74 25.61
N PRO A 199 11.23 -0.92 25.86
CA PRO A 199 11.11 0.32 26.62
C PRO A 199 10.17 1.34 25.95
N LEU A 200 10.02 1.27 24.62
CA LEU A 200 9.10 2.12 23.84
C LEU A 200 7.76 1.47 23.49
N LYS A 201 7.39 0.35 24.12
CA LYS A 201 6.15 -0.39 23.80
C LYS A 201 4.94 0.54 23.66
N GLN A 202 4.75 1.41 24.65
CA GLN A 202 3.58 2.28 24.70
C GLN A 202 3.59 3.31 23.56
N GLN A 203 4.73 3.94 23.28
CA GLN A 203 4.88 4.95 22.23
C GLN A 203 4.70 4.33 20.84
N ILE A 204 5.26 3.13 20.62
CA ILE A 204 5.11 2.39 19.36
C ILE A 204 3.65 2.00 19.14
N THR A 205 3.00 1.39 20.15
CA THR A 205 1.60 0.95 20.05
C THR A 205 0.65 2.12 19.80
N GLN A 206 0.81 3.23 20.55
CA GLN A 206 -0.06 4.40 20.38
C GLN A 206 0.17 5.13 19.05
N SER A 207 1.42 5.14 18.55
CA SER A 207 1.72 5.72 17.22
C SER A 207 1.18 4.83 16.09
N LYS A 208 1.15 3.51 16.29
CA LYS A 208 0.51 2.57 15.36
C LYS A 208 -0.99 2.79 15.27
N GLU A 209 -1.69 2.95 16.41
CA GLU A 209 -3.13 3.27 16.42
C GLU A 209 -3.45 4.54 15.62
N ILE A 210 -2.57 5.55 15.69
CA ILE A 210 -2.69 6.77 14.88
C ILE A 210 -2.51 6.45 13.39
N LEU A 211 -1.46 5.69 13.04
CA LEU A 211 -1.17 5.31 11.66
C LEU A 211 -2.34 4.53 11.03
N ASP A 212 -2.90 3.57 11.75
CA ASP A 212 -4.01 2.74 11.27
C ASP A 212 -5.25 3.61 11.02
N LEU A 213 -5.56 4.57 11.90
CA LEU A 213 -6.67 5.51 11.69
C LEU A 213 -6.39 6.48 10.53
N THR A 214 -5.16 6.98 10.40
CA THR A 214 -4.74 7.81 9.25
C THR A 214 -4.97 7.05 7.94
N GLN A 215 -4.58 5.78 7.88
CA GLN A 215 -4.78 4.95 6.69
C GLN A 215 -6.27 4.73 6.41
N LYS A 216 -7.05 4.39 7.44
CA LYS A 216 -8.50 4.22 7.30
C LYS A 216 -9.20 5.47 6.75
N ILE A 217 -8.78 6.66 7.18
CA ILE A 217 -9.33 7.93 6.68
C ILE A 217 -9.12 8.07 5.18
N ILE A 218 -7.95 7.69 4.67
CA ILE A 218 -7.64 7.69 3.24
C ILE A 218 -8.48 6.64 2.50
N ASP A 219 -8.54 5.42 3.01
CA ASP A 219 -9.29 4.33 2.38
C ASP A 219 -10.79 4.68 2.24
N ASP A 220 -11.39 5.21 3.31
CA ASP A 220 -12.79 5.65 3.32
C ASP A 220 -13.05 6.79 2.32
N SER A 221 -12.02 7.59 1.99
CA SER A 221 -12.14 8.69 1.01
C SER A 221 -12.30 8.21 -0.44
N TYR A 222 -11.92 6.96 -0.74
CA TYR A 222 -12.11 6.37 -2.07
C TYR A 222 -13.45 5.65 -2.23
N ASP A 223 -14.19 5.38 -1.15
CA ASP A 223 -15.50 4.70 -1.18
C ASP A 223 -16.67 5.64 -0.85
N ILE A 224 -16.60 6.89 -1.33
CA ILE A 224 -17.67 7.89 -1.11
C ILE A 224 -18.88 7.54 -2.00
N LYS A 225 -19.84 6.83 -1.42
CA LYS A 225 -21.15 6.52 -2.04
C LYS A 225 -22.24 7.52 -1.66
N ASP A 226 -22.14 8.10 -0.47
CA ASP A 226 -23.05 9.10 0.09
C ASP A 226 -22.23 10.22 0.73
N GLU A 227 -22.28 11.39 0.12
CA GLU A 227 -21.51 12.56 0.53
C GLU A 227 -21.91 13.08 1.92
N SER A 228 -23.20 13.02 2.28
CA SER A 228 -23.67 13.49 3.60
C SER A 228 -23.22 12.54 4.71
N ALA A 229 -23.27 11.23 4.45
CA ALA A 229 -22.76 10.22 5.38
C ALA A 229 -21.24 10.35 5.53
N TYR A 230 -20.51 10.52 4.43
CA TYR A 230 -19.06 10.68 4.46
C TYR A 230 -18.63 11.94 5.21
N LYS A 231 -19.28 13.09 5.01
CA LYS A 231 -19.01 14.33 5.78
C LYS A 231 -19.09 14.10 7.29
N LYS A 232 -20.10 13.36 7.76
CA LYS A 232 -20.26 13.03 9.18
C LYS A 232 -19.16 12.08 9.66
N LEU A 233 -18.87 11.04 8.89
CA LEU A 233 -17.80 10.08 9.19
C LEU A 233 -16.44 10.79 9.30
N PHE A 234 -16.09 11.61 8.32
CA PHE A 234 -14.83 12.34 8.29
C PHE A 234 -14.68 13.30 9.48
N ALA A 235 -15.76 13.97 9.89
CA ALA A 235 -15.77 14.80 11.09
C ALA A 235 -15.53 13.98 12.38
N GLN A 236 -16.15 12.80 12.49
CA GLN A 236 -15.91 11.89 13.61
C GLN A 236 -14.47 11.36 13.63
N GLN A 237 -13.93 10.99 12.47
CA GLN A 237 -12.55 10.52 12.33
C GLN A 237 -11.54 11.59 12.71
N TYR A 238 -11.77 12.85 12.33
CA TYR A 238 -10.95 13.97 12.78
C TYR A 238 -10.88 14.04 14.32
N GLN A 239 -12.03 14.00 14.99
CA GLN A 239 -12.09 14.07 16.45
C GLN A 239 -11.40 12.87 17.12
N GLN A 240 -11.56 11.68 16.54
CA GLN A 240 -10.88 10.47 17.01
C GLN A 240 -9.36 10.59 16.86
N LEU A 241 -8.89 11.04 15.71
CA LEU A 241 -7.46 11.19 15.43
C LEU A 241 -6.83 12.28 16.32
N GLU A 242 -7.52 13.40 16.52
CA GLU A 242 -7.08 14.47 17.42
C GLU A 242 -6.94 13.98 18.87
N LYS A 243 -7.87 13.14 19.33
CA LYS A 243 -7.78 12.51 20.66
C LYS A 243 -6.58 11.57 20.76
N LEU A 244 -6.35 10.72 19.75
CA LEU A 244 -5.19 9.82 19.73
C LEU A 244 -3.87 10.60 19.69
N TYR A 245 -3.80 11.64 18.86
CA TYR A 245 -2.67 12.55 18.76
C TYR A 245 -2.32 13.19 20.10
N ASN A 246 -3.31 13.78 20.80
CA ASN A 246 -3.08 14.40 22.10
C ASN A 246 -2.58 13.39 23.15
N ARG A 247 -3.18 12.18 23.18
CA ARG A 247 -2.71 11.09 24.04
C ARG A 247 -1.25 10.70 23.74
N ASN A 248 -0.86 10.68 22.47
CA ASN A 248 0.50 10.35 22.04
C ASN A 248 1.51 11.45 22.44
N LEU A 249 1.12 12.73 22.38
CA LEU A 249 1.95 13.85 22.85
C LEU A 249 2.22 13.81 24.36
N GLU A 250 1.25 13.36 25.15
CA GLU A 250 1.39 13.20 26.60
C GLU A 250 2.34 12.05 26.96
N ASN A 251 2.40 11.02 26.12
CA ASN A 251 3.26 9.87 26.29
C ASN A 251 4.72 10.18 25.93
N LYS A 252 5.48 10.68 26.91
CA LYS A 252 6.89 11.07 26.73
C LYS A 252 7.79 9.85 26.52
N ILE A 253 8.86 10.07 25.77
CA ILE A 253 9.92 9.07 25.58
C ILE A 253 10.64 8.85 26.93
N PRO A 254 10.83 7.59 27.37
CA PRO A 254 11.58 7.30 28.59
C PRO A 254 13.02 7.81 28.46
N SER A 255 13.60 8.28 29.58
CA SER A 255 14.96 8.84 29.58
C SER A 255 16.03 7.90 29.01
N ALA A 256 15.83 6.58 29.17
CA ALA A 256 16.72 5.54 28.64
C ALA A 256 16.76 5.51 27.10
N GLU A 257 15.72 6.02 26.43
CA GLU A 257 15.54 5.99 24.98
C GLU A 257 15.55 7.41 24.37
N LYS A 258 16.17 8.38 25.06
CA LYS A 258 16.15 9.80 24.67
C LYS A 258 16.63 10.05 23.24
N ASN A 259 17.49 9.19 22.69
CA ASN A 259 17.92 9.23 21.30
C ASN A 259 16.76 9.09 20.28
N LYS A 260 15.60 8.57 20.69
CA LYS A 260 14.39 8.42 19.86
C LYS A 260 13.43 9.61 19.97
N GLU A 261 13.69 10.56 20.87
CA GLU A 261 12.82 11.73 21.11
C GLU A 261 12.62 12.58 19.85
N ALA A 262 13.69 12.81 19.08
CA ALA A 262 13.61 13.57 17.85
C ALA A 262 12.74 12.88 16.78
N SER A 263 12.87 11.56 16.59
CA SER A 263 12.08 10.84 15.60
C SER A 263 10.61 10.70 16.03
N TYR A 264 10.34 10.50 17.32
CA TYR A 264 8.99 10.52 17.89
C TYR A 264 8.30 11.88 17.72
N ASN A 265 9.00 12.98 18.01
CA ASN A 265 8.47 14.32 17.79
C ASN A 265 8.24 14.60 16.30
N SER A 266 9.11 14.11 15.41
CA SER A 266 8.89 14.23 13.97
C SER A 266 7.64 13.48 13.50
N PHE A 267 7.33 12.32 14.07
CA PHE A 267 6.07 11.61 13.81
C PHE A 267 4.87 12.44 14.24
N ASN A 268 4.85 12.90 15.50
CA ASN A 268 3.76 13.73 16.01
C ASN A 268 3.56 15.02 15.19
N ASN A 269 4.64 15.65 14.73
CA ASN A 269 4.54 16.81 13.84
C ASN A 269 3.88 16.47 12.49
N ALA A 270 4.19 15.32 11.90
CA ALA A 270 3.52 14.89 10.66
C ALA A 270 2.02 14.62 10.89
N VAL A 271 1.65 14.03 12.02
CA VAL A 271 0.23 13.81 12.40
C VAL A 271 -0.49 15.15 12.56
N ASN A 272 0.16 16.14 13.17
CA ASN A 272 -0.40 17.49 13.30
C ASN A 272 -0.61 18.16 11.93
N THR A 273 0.34 18.00 10.99
CA THR A 273 0.18 18.47 9.61
C THR A 273 -1.00 17.78 8.93
N PHE A 274 -1.14 16.46 9.09
CA PHE A 274 -2.27 15.70 8.56
C PHE A 274 -3.62 16.19 9.12
N LEU A 275 -3.72 16.42 10.44
CA LEU A 275 -4.90 17.06 11.06
C LEU A 275 -5.18 18.46 10.50
N GLY A 276 -4.12 19.23 10.17
CA GLY A 276 -4.22 20.47 9.42
C GLY A 276 -4.90 20.29 8.06
N GLN A 277 -4.45 19.31 7.29
CA GLN A 277 -5.02 19.00 5.97
C GLN A 277 -6.45 18.48 6.06
N MET A 278 -6.78 17.67 7.08
CA MET A 278 -8.17 17.25 7.33
C MET A 278 -9.12 18.44 7.50
N ARG A 279 -8.70 19.52 8.17
CA ARG A 279 -9.51 20.74 8.32
C ARG A 279 -9.70 21.50 7.00
N ILE A 280 -8.75 21.38 6.07
CA ILE A 280 -8.89 21.92 4.71
C ILE A 280 -9.94 21.12 3.96
N VAL A 281 -9.80 19.79 3.92
CA VAL A 281 -10.77 18.89 3.26
C VAL A 281 -12.19 19.06 3.82
N GLN A 282 -12.36 19.21 5.14
CA GLN A 282 -13.66 19.51 5.74
C GLN A 282 -14.29 20.80 5.22
N ARG A 283 -13.50 21.87 5.05
CA ARG A 283 -14.00 23.13 4.49
C ARG A 283 -14.40 22.96 3.03
N SER A 284 -13.56 22.33 2.21
CA SER A 284 -13.85 22.08 0.79
C SER A 284 -15.09 21.21 0.59
N MET A 285 -15.29 20.21 1.45
CA MET A 285 -16.53 19.42 1.49
C MET A 285 -17.75 20.27 1.84
N ASN A 286 -17.65 21.19 2.81
CA ASN A 286 -18.77 22.03 3.22
C ASN A 286 -19.12 23.11 2.19
N GLU A 287 -18.12 23.60 1.45
CA GLU A 287 -18.27 24.63 0.41
C GLU A 287 -18.62 24.05 -0.96
N ASN A 288 -18.62 22.72 -1.11
CA ASN A 288 -18.85 22.00 -2.37
C ASN A 288 -17.99 22.53 -3.53
N ASN A 289 -16.69 22.69 -3.25
CA ASN A 289 -15.72 23.33 -4.13
C ASN A 289 -15.07 22.31 -5.09
N GLU A 290 -14.80 22.71 -6.34
CA GLU A 290 -14.02 21.96 -7.34
C GLU A 290 -12.63 21.53 -6.83
N GLN A 291 -12.11 22.20 -5.79
CA GLN A 291 -10.81 21.92 -5.15
C GLN A 291 -10.79 20.62 -4.33
N LEU A 292 -11.94 20.05 -3.97
CA LEU A 292 -12.02 18.90 -3.05
C LEU A 292 -11.12 17.72 -3.46
N MET A 293 -11.04 17.40 -4.76
CA MET A 293 -10.21 16.31 -5.25
C MET A 293 -8.72 16.59 -5.01
N SER A 294 -8.27 17.82 -5.29
CA SER A 294 -6.89 18.22 -5.01
C SER A 294 -6.58 18.21 -3.51
N ASP A 295 -7.54 18.58 -2.66
CA ASP A 295 -7.34 18.57 -1.22
C ASP A 295 -7.27 17.15 -0.65
N LEU A 296 -7.99 16.20 -1.26
CA LEU A 296 -7.91 14.77 -0.95
C LEU A 296 -6.57 14.17 -1.42
N ASP A 297 -6.07 14.54 -2.61
CA ASP A 297 -4.73 14.15 -3.07
C ASP A 297 -3.64 14.67 -2.12
N ASP A 298 -3.80 15.90 -1.63
CA ASP A 298 -2.92 16.50 -0.63
C ASP A 298 -3.00 15.75 0.71
N LEU A 299 -4.20 15.34 1.13
CA LEU A 299 -4.41 14.53 2.33
C LEU A 299 -3.71 13.16 2.22
N GLU A 300 -3.82 12.49 1.07
CA GLU A 300 -3.13 11.22 0.80
C GLU A 300 -1.60 11.39 0.87
N ARG A 301 -1.07 12.50 0.36
CA ARG A 301 0.36 12.81 0.46
C ARG A 301 0.81 13.00 1.91
N GLU A 302 0.02 13.69 2.73
CA GLU A 302 0.34 13.83 4.16
C GLU A 302 0.22 12.50 4.92
N ALA A 303 -0.71 11.61 4.56
CA ALA A 303 -0.76 10.26 5.12
C ALA A 303 0.55 9.48 4.83
N LYS A 304 1.07 9.57 3.60
CA LYS A 304 2.37 8.97 3.23
C LYS A 304 3.52 9.55 4.06
N ASN A 305 3.48 10.84 4.38
CA ASN A 305 4.46 11.47 5.26
C ASN A 305 4.35 10.95 6.70
N VAL A 306 3.14 10.84 7.27
CA VAL A 306 2.91 10.22 8.60
C VAL A 306 3.51 8.81 8.67
N LEU A 307 3.22 7.97 7.67
CA LEU A 307 3.81 6.64 7.54
C LEU A 307 5.34 6.69 7.51
N GLY A 308 5.92 7.54 6.68
CA GLY A 308 7.37 7.70 6.58
C GLY A 308 8.02 8.10 7.92
N ARG A 309 7.37 8.97 8.70
CA ARG A 309 7.86 9.37 10.03
C ARG A 309 7.66 8.31 11.09
N TYR A 310 6.57 7.54 11.02
CA TYR A 310 6.35 6.39 11.89
C TYR A 310 7.47 5.37 11.71
N ASN A 311 7.78 5.03 10.45
CA ASN A 311 8.87 4.12 10.12
C ASN A 311 10.18 4.60 10.73
N TYR A 312 10.57 5.86 10.46
CA TYR A 312 11.78 6.45 11.04
C TYR A 312 11.81 6.47 12.58
N PHE A 313 10.66 6.51 13.24
CA PHE A 313 10.59 6.43 14.70
C PHE A 313 10.86 5.01 15.21
N VAL A 314 10.22 4.01 14.62
CA VAL A 314 10.35 2.62 15.06
C VAL A 314 11.71 2.01 14.70
N ASP A 315 12.42 2.56 13.71
CA ASP A 315 13.78 2.16 13.29
C ASP A 315 14.89 2.55 14.27
#